data_AF-A0A975DRV7-F1
#
_entry.id   AF-A0A975DRV7-F1
#
_cell.length_a   1.000
_cell.length_b   1.000
_cell.length_c   1.000
_cell.angle_alpha   90.00
_cell.angle_beta   90.00
_cell.angle_gamma   90.00
#
_symmetry.space_group_name_H-M   'P 1'
#
loop_
_entity.id
_entity.type
_entity.pdbx_description
1 polymer ?
#
loop_
_entity_poly.entity_id
_entity_poly.type
_entity_poly.pdbx_seq_one_letter_code
_entity_poly.pdbx_strand_id
1 'polypeptide(L)'
;MPIAKVHRISAAGPDDVSGIEAAIAERRIHPSGILAIFGKTEGNGCVNDFSRGFAVHALGLMLKEHLGASAQSVCLVMSGGTEGGMAPHWLVFERGEGEGTPGPALAIGRTHTADLLPEDIGRMGQVRQVAEAVRHAMAEAGIHRPQDVHFVQVKCPLLTMARVAEAKARGADTATSDTLKSMGLSRGASALGIALALGEVEEAALSDAVICADLSLYSGRASCSSGIELMGHEVVVLGMSPDWSGPLAIDHGVMADAIDVAPVRAALGRLGALEGDRLVALLAKAEASRSGLIRGYRHTMLDDSDISSTRHARAYVAGALAGLVGLPEIYVSGGAEHQGPDGGGPAAVIVRR
;
A
#
# COMPACT_ATOMS: atom_id res chain seq x y z
N MET A 1 0.61 22.93 15.23
CA MET A 1 0.95 21.48 15.25
C MET A 1 0.40 20.87 13.97
N PRO A 2 1.07 19.92 13.31
CA PRO A 2 0.54 19.30 12.10
C PRO A 2 -0.76 18.53 12.39
N ILE A 3 -1.67 18.53 11.43
CA ILE A 3 -2.94 17.81 11.47
C ILE A 3 -3.06 16.98 10.20
N ALA A 4 -3.24 15.66 10.35
CA ALA A 4 -3.56 14.79 9.23
C ALA A 4 -5.04 14.92 8.85
N LYS A 5 -5.29 15.10 7.56
CA LYS A 5 -6.62 14.95 6.95
C LYS A 5 -6.53 13.86 5.89
N VAL A 6 -7.56 13.02 5.83
CA VAL A 6 -7.66 11.94 4.85
C VAL A 6 -9.02 12.04 4.19
N HIS A 7 -9.02 12.09 2.87
CA HIS A 7 -10.23 12.29 2.07
C HIS A 7 -10.43 11.08 1.17
N ARG A 8 -11.55 10.38 1.34
CA ARG A 8 -11.99 9.31 0.43
C ARG A 8 -12.88 9.92 -0.64
N ILE A 9 -12.47 9.78 -1.90
CA ILE A 9 -13.10 10.43 -3.06
C ILE A 9 -13.35 9.37 -4.12
N SER A 10 -14.60 9.17 -4.51
CA SER A 10 -14.97 8.26 -5.59
C SER A 10 -14.32 8.68 -6.91
N ALA A 11 -13.98 7.70 -7.74
CA ALA A 11 -13.43 7.93 -9.08
C ALA A 11 -14.34 7.25 -10.12
N ALA A 12 -14.77 8.02 -11.13
CA ALA A 12 -15.54 7.50 -12.26
C ALA A 12 -14.68 6.84 -13.34
N GLY A 13 -13.36 6.97 -13.25
CA GLY A 13 -12.37 6.36 -14.13
C GLY A 13 -10.95 6.61 -13.63
N PRO A 14 -9.93 5.98 -14.22
CA PRO A 14 -8.54 6.14 -13.79
C PRO A 14 -8.03 7.58 -13.88
N ASP A 15 -8.53 8.36 -14.83
CA ASP A 15 -8.17 9.76 -15.07
C ASP A 15 -9.09 10.77 -14.38
N ASP A 16 -10.08 10.30 -13.62
CA ASP A 16 -11.04 11.18 -12.96
C ASP A 16 -10.43 11.88 -11.74
N VAL A 17 -9.99 13.11 -11.95
CA VAL A 17 -9.51 14.01 -10.89
C VAL A 17 -10.60 14.97 -10.38
N SER A 18 -11.82 14.88 -10.91
CA SER A 18 -12.87 15.89 -10.70
C SER A 18 -13.29 16.02 -9.24
N GLY A 19 -13.35 14.90 -8.50
CA GLY A 19 -13.68 14.92 -7.07
C GLY A 19 -12.60 15.59 -6.21
N ILE A 20 -11.32 15.49 -6.60
CA ILE A 20 -10.21 16.17 -5.93
C ILE A 20 -10.26 17.66 -6.26
N GLU A 21 -10.44 18.02 -7.53
CA GLU A 21 -10.59 19.42 -7.97
C GLU A 21 -11.76 20.12 -7.28
N ALA A 22 -12.92 19.46 -7.19
CA ALA A 22 -14.06 19.99 -6.46
C ALA A 22 -13.72 20.21 -4.97
N ALA A 23 -13.02 19.27 -4.33
CA ALA A 23 -12.58 19.41 -2.95
C ALA A 23 -11.58 20.56 -2.74
N ILE A 24 -10.71 20.83 -3.72
CA ILE A 24 -9.80 21.98 -3.71
C ILE A 24 -10.58 23.29 -3.88
N ALA A 25 -11.48 23.36 -4.87
CA ALA A 25 -12.31 24.53 -5.14
C ALA A 25 -13.20 24.91 -3.93
N GLU A 26 -13.73 23.90 -3.23
CA GLU A 26 -14.52 24.06 -2.00
C GLU A 26 -13.66 24.30 -0.75
N ARG A 27 -12.32 24.37 -0.90
CA ARG A 27 -11.35 24.56 0.19
C ARG A 27 -11.40 23.47 1.27
N ARG A 28 -11.89 22.28 0.93
CA ARG A 28 -11.81 21.09 1.79
C ARG A 28 -10.41 20.48 1.78
N ILE A 29 -9.72 20.58 0.65
CA ILE A 29 -8.31 20.18 0.47
C ILE A 29 -7.48 21.42 0.14
N HIS A 30 -6.35 21.60 0.82
CA HIS A 30 -5.32 22.53 0.38
C HIS A 30 -4.26 21.77 -0.43
N PRO A 31 -4.07 22.06 -1.73
CA PRO A 31 -3.14 21.31 -2.57
C PRO A 31 -1.73 21.24 -1.98
N SER A 32 -1.24 22.35 -1.41
CA SER A 32 0.11 22.44 -0.82
C SER A 32 0.33 21.51 0.37
N GLY A 33 -0.75 21.02 0.98
CA GLY A 33 -0.71 20.04 2.06
C GLY A 33 -0.74 18.59 1.57
N ILE A 34 -1.01 18.32 0.28
CA ILE A 34 -1.11 16.94 -0.21
C ILE A 34 0.25 16.24 -0.12
N LEU A 35 0.29 15.20 0.70
CA LEU A 35 1.46 14.36 0.91
C LEU A 35 1.45 13.15 -0.03
N ALA A 36 0.31 12.46 -0.11
CA ALA A 36 0.18 11.24 -0.89
C ALA A 36 -1.24 11.05 -1.40
N ILE A 37 -1.39 10.29 -2.48
CA ILE A 37 -2.66 9.82 -2.99
C ILE A 37 -2.54 8.31 -3.20
N PHE A 38 -3.35 7.54 -2.47
CA PHE A 38 -3.52 6.12 -2.78
C PHE A 38 -4.72 5.96 -3.69
N GLY A 39 -4.61 5.07 -4.67
CA GLY A 39 -5.70 4.84 -5.62
C GLY A 39 -6.01 3.37 -5.81
N LYS A 40 -7.29 3.07 -5.93
CA LYS A 40 -7.80 1.81 -6.48
C LYS A 40 -8.28 2.07 -7.90
N THR A 41 -7.47 1.66 -8.88
CA THR A 41 -7.77 1.83 -10.32
C THR A 41 -8.34 0.54 -10.92
N GLU A 42 -9.20 0.67 -11.92
CA GLU A 42 -10.05 -0.44 -12.41
C GLU A 42 -9.41 -1.39 -13.42
N GLY A 43 -8.12 -1.22 -13.74
CA GLY A 43 -7.39 -2.21 -14.53
C GLY A 43 -7.22 -3.54 -13.78
N ASN A 44 -6.54 -4.52 -14.38
CA ASN A 44 -6.48 -5.88 -13.83
C ASN A 44 -5.57 -6.07 -12.60
N GLY A 45 -4.82 -5.04 -12.18
CA GLY A 45 -3.91 -5.12 -11.03
C GLY A 45 -2.67 -6.00 -11.22
N CYS A 46 -2.40 -6.47 -12.45
CA CYS A 46 -1.27 -7.31 -12.82
C CYS A 46 -0.27 -6.51 -13.69
N VAL A 47 0.54 -7.19 -14.51
CA VAL A 47 1.67 -6.61 -15.26
C VAL A 47 1.22 -5.52 -16.26
N ASN A 48 0.28 -5.85 -17.14
CA ASN A 48 -0.16 -5.00 -18.26
C ASN A 48 -1.32 -4.07 -17.90
N ASP A 49 -1.39 -3.62 -16.66
CA ASP A 49 -2.40 -2.69 -16.22
C ASP A 49 -1.87 -1.27 -16.26
N PHE A 50 -2.33 -0.56 -17.29
CA PHE A 50 -1.99 0.82 -17.58
C PHE A 50 -2.94 1.82 -16.93
N SER A 51 -4.02 1.37 -16.26
CA SER A 51 -4.91 2.27 -15.52
C SER A 51 -4.15 3.01 -14.41
N ARG A 52 -3.15 2.35 -13.81
CA ARG A 52 -2.29 2.94 -12.78
C ARG A 52 -1.44 4.07 -13.33
N GLY A 53 -0.72 3.82 -14.43
CA GLY A 53 0.10 4.84 -15.08
C GLY A 53 -0.75 5.99 -15.62
N PHE A 54 -1.96 5.70 -16.11
CA PHE A 54 -2.90 6.72 -16.56
C PHE A 54 -3.39 7.60 -15.40
N ALA A 55 -3.74 7.00 -14.26
CA ALA A 55 -4.10 7.74 -13.05
C ALA A 55 -2.95 8.58 -12.49
N VAL A 56 -1.74 8.02 -12.44
CA VAL A 56 -0.52 8.78 -12.08
C VAL A 56 -0.33 9.97 -13.00
N HIS A 57 -0.54 9.80 -14.31
CA HIS A 57 -0.41 10.88 -15.29
C HIS A 57 -1.46 11.98 -15.07
N ALA A 58 -2.74 11.62 -14.94
CA ALA A 58 -3.84 12.57 -14.73
C ALA A 58 -3.69 13.34 -13.41
N LEU A 59 -3.43 12.63 -12.30
CA LEU A 59 -3.16 13.24 -10.99
C LEU A 59 -1.90 14.12 -11.03
N GLY A 60 -0.85 13.68 -11.72
CA GLY A 60 0.39 14.44 -11.87
C GLY A 60 0.20 15.74 -12.64
N LEU A 61 -0.61 15.74 -13.70
CA LEU A 61 -0.97 16.96 -14.43
C LEU A 61 -1.76 17.92 -13.53
N MET A 62 -2.81 17.43 -12.86
CA MET A 62 -3.61 18.22 -11.91
C MET A 62 -2.73 18.82 -10.81
N LEU A 63 -1.91 18.02 -10.15
CA LEU A 63 -1.04 18.49 -9.07
C LEU A 63 -0.02 19.51 -9.58
N LYS A 64 0.48 19.38 -10.81
CA LYS A 64 1.41 20.34 -11.41
C LYS A 64 0.75 21.69 -11.64
N GLU A 65 -0.54 21.75 -11.96
CA GLU A 65 -1.27 23.01 -12.08
C GLU A 65 -1.36 23.76 -10.74
N HIS A 66 -1.57 23.03 -9.63
CA HIS A 66 -1.68 23.63 -8.29
C HIS A 66 -0.34 23.84 -7.58
N LEU A 67 0.67 23.00 -7.82
CA LEU A 67 1.92 22.93 -7.04
C LEU A 67 3.18 23.24 -7.85
N GLY A 68 3.09 23.33 -9.18
CA GLY A 68 4.26 23.47 -10.04
C GLY A 68 5.26 22.34 -9.84
N ALA A 69 6.54 22.70 -9.63
CA ALA A 69 7.62 21.72 -9.44
C ALA A 69 7.45 20.84 -8.20
N SER A 70 6.77 21.34 -7.15
CA SER A 70 6.57 20.61 -5.90
C SER A 70 5.65 19.39 -6.06
N ALA A 71 4.90 19.28 -7.17
CA ALA A 71 4.05 18.13 -7.47
C ALA A 71 4.82 16.79 -7.44
N GLN A 72 6.09 16.78 -7.84
CA GLN A 72 6.94 15.58 -7.86
C GLN A 72 7.23 15.00 -6.47
N SER A 73 7.00 15.78 -5.42
CA SER A 73 7.17 15.29 -4.04
C SER A 73 5.98 14.44 -3.56
N VAL A 74 4.84 14.47 -4.26
CA VAL A 74 3.63 13.73 -3.92
C VAL A 74 3.79 12.27 -4.31
N CYS A 75 3.64 11.37 -3.33
CA CYS A 75 3.56 9.93 -3.62
C CYS A 75 2.19 9.60 -4.22
N LEU A 76 2.18 8.99 -5.41
CA LEU A 76 1.02 8.51 -6.15
C LEU A 76 1.02 6.96 -6.19
N VAL A 77 0.46 6.35 -5.15
CA VAL A 77 0.41 4.88 -5.00
C VAL A 77 -0.86 4.32 -5.64
N MET A 78 -0.81 4.07 -6.95
CA MET A 78 -1.93 3.47 -7.68
C MET A 78 -1.87 1.94 -7.61
N SER A 79 -2.84 1.31 -6.97
CA SER A 79 -2.98 -0.15 -6.93
C SER A 79 -4.19 -0.59 -7.72
N GLY A 80 -3.94 -1.11 -8.91
CA GLY A 80 -4.99 -1.62 -9.79
C GLY A 80 -5.72 -2.84 -9.25
N GLY A 81 -6.78 -3.24 -9.97
CA GLY A 81 -7.62 -4.39 -9.65
C GLY A 81 -8.73 -4.02 -8.67
N THR A 82 -9.93 -3.80 -9.20
CA THR A 82 -11.17 -3.55 -8.44
C THR A 82 -12.19 -4.65 -8.69
N GLU A 83 -11.75 -5.91 -8.56
CA GLU A 83 -12.62 -7.06 -8.75
C GLU A 83 -13.73 -7.19 -7.68
N GLY A 84 -14.76 -7.97 -7.99
CA GLY A 84 -15.95 -8.09 -7.14
C GLY A 84 -16.79 -6.81 -7.18
N GLY A 85 -17.13 -6.28 -6.01
CA GLY A 85 -17.83 -5.00 -5.86
C GLY A 85 -16.95 -3.88 -5.30
N MET A 86 -15.62 -4.02 -5.29
CA MET A 86 -14.72 -2.98 -4.78
C MET A 86 -14.80 -1.75 -5.68
N ALA A 87 -15.07 -0.59 -5.09
CA ALA A 87 -15.29 0.65 -5.84
C ALA A 87 -13.97 1.40 -6.11
N PRO A 88 -13.70 1.84 -7.35
CA PRO A 88 -12.57 2.73 -7.65
C PRO A 88 -12.65 4.05 -6.88
N HIS A 89 -11.55 4.46 -6.25
CA HIS A 89 -11.51 5.67 -5.44
C HIS A 89 -10.07 6.13 -5.17
N TRP A 90 -9.97 7.37 -4.69
CA TRP A 90 -8.77 8.02 -4.19
C TRP A 90 -8.84 8.15 -2.66
N LEU A 91 -7.71 7.92 -2.00
CA LEU A 91 -7.46 8.36 -0.63
C LEU A 91 -6.39 9.44 -0.69
N VAL A 92 -6.80 10.69 -0.51
CA VAL A 92 -5.90 11.85 -0.49
C VAL A 92 -5.47 12.12 0.94
N PHE A 93 -4.16 12.05 1.18
CA PHE A 93 -3.53 12.31 2.47
C PHE A 93 -2.95 13.72 2.48
N GLU A 94 -3.46 14.57 3.36
CA GLU A 94 -3.10 15.99 3.48
C GLU A 94 -2.55 16.27 4.87
N ARG A 95 -1.46 17.04 4.94
CA ARG A 95 -0.97 17.70 6.14
C ARG A 95 -1.43 19.15 6.15
N GLY A 96 -2.29 19.47 7.11
CA GLY A 96 -2.63 20.85 7.46
C GLY A 96 -1.93 21.32 8.74
N GLU A 97 -2.17 22.57 9.11
CA GLU A 97 -1.76 23.16 10.39
C GLU A 97 -3.00 23.61 11.17
N GLY A 98 -2.97 23.47 12.49
CA GLY A 98 -4.01 24.04 13.36
C GLY A 98 -3.86 23.66 14.83
N GLU A 99 -4.85 24.08 15.61
CA GLU A 99 -5.08 23.65 17.00
C GLU A 99 -6.07 22.48 16.99
N GLY A 100 -5.58 21.28 16.65
CA GLY A 100 -6.40 20.07 16.69
C GLY A 100 -6.55 19.51 18.10
N THR A 101 -7.37 18.48 18.26
CA THR A 101 -7.55 17.78 19.55
C THR A 101 -6.19 17.34 20.12
N PRO A 102 -5.88 17.65 21.40
CA PRO A 102 -4.62 17.24 22.03
C PRO A 102 -4.48 15.72 22.14
N GLY A 103 -3.23 15.25 22.10
CA GLY A 103 -2.85 13.84 22.25
C GLY A 103 -2.44 13.19 20.93
N PRO A 104 -1.90 11.95 20.97
CA PRO A 104 -1.36 11.32 19.77
C PRO A 104 -2.42 11.21 18.68
N ALA A 105 -2.10 11.64 17.46
CA ALA A 105 -3.01 11.62 16.32
C ALA A 105 -2.35 10.93 15.12
N LEU A 106 -3.13 10.69 14.06
CA LEU A 106 -2.61 10.18 12.80
C LEU A 106 -1.47 11.08 12.31
N ALA A 107 -0.32 10.44 12.07
CA ALA A 107 0.88 11.02 11.52
C ALA A 107 1.21 10.35 10.19
N ILE A 108 1.74 11.15 9.26
CA ILE A 108 1.99 10.74 7.88
C ILE A 108 3.37 11.25 7.49
N GLY A 109 4.21 10.33 7.01
CA GLY A 109 5.48 10.65 6.38
C GLY A 109 5.62 9.88 5.08
N ARG A 110 6.40 10.44 4.17
CA ARG A 110 6.56 9.96 2.80
C ARG A 110 8.01 10.09 2.37
N THR A 111 8.43 9.25 1.43
CA THR A 111 9.68 9.48 0.72
C THR A 111 9.69 8.71 -0.60
N HIS A 112 10.64 9.08 -1.45
CA HIS A 112 10.92 8.41 -2.71
C HIS A 112 12.31 7.79 -2.61
N THR A 113 12.53 6.64 -3.25
CA THR A 113 13.88 6.11 -3.47
C THR A 113 14.40 6.54 -4.84
N ALA A 114 15.71 6.42 -5.03
CA ALA A 114 16.28 6.37 -6.37
C ALA A 114 15.71 5.18 -7.16
N ASP A 115 15.84 5.24 -8.49
CA ASP A 115 15.49 4.14 -9.37
C ASP A 115 16.31 2.89 -9.03
N LEU A 116 15.65 1.74 -9.12
CA LEU A 116 16.23 0.43 -8.90
C LEU A 116 16.56 -0.20 -10.25
N LEU A 117 17.75 -0.79 -10.40
CA LEU A 117 18.06 -1.54 -11.61
C LEU A 117 17.21 -2.82 -11.69
N PRO A 118 16.84 -3.29 -12.91
CA PRO A 118 16.08 -4.52 -13.08
C PRO A 118 16.70 -5.74 -12.37
N GLU A 119 18.02 -5.87 -12.40
CA GLU A 119 18.79 -6.93 -11.74
C GLU A 119 18.75 -6.87 -10.19
N ASP A 120 18.33 -5.75 -9.59
CA ASP A 120 18.20 -5.63 -8.13
C ASP A 120 16.77 -5.89 -7.63
N ILE A 121 15.78 -5.95 -8.54
CA ILE A 121 14.38 -6.24 -8.19
C ILE A 121 14.29 -7.65 -7.60
N GLY A 122 13.72 -7.75 -6.39
CA GLY A 122 13.55 -9.01 -5.68
C GLY A 122 14.79 -9.50 -4.95
N ARG A 123 15.78 -8.64 -4.71
CA ARG A 123 17.04 -8.96 -4.03
C ARG A 123 17.31 -8.04 -2.84
N MET A 124 18.37 -8.33 -2.09
CA MET A 124 18.78 -7.58 -0.89
C MET A 124 19.07 -6.10 -1.18
N GLY A 125 19.44 -5.73 -2.41
CA GLY A 125 19.57 -4.33 -2.82
C GLY A 125 18.26 -3.56 -2.60
N GLN A 126 17.14 -4.12 -3.07
CA GLN A 126 15.80 -3.57 -2.85
C GLN A 126 15.41 -3.55 -1.37
N VAL A 127 15.67 -4.64 -0.63
CA VAL A 127 15.37 -4.75 0.82
C VAL A 127 16.01 -3.59 1.59
N ARG A 128 17.31 -3.35 1.39
CA ARG A 128 18.04 -2.29 2.10
C ARG A 128 17.58 -0.89 1.70
N GLN A 129 17.38 -0.66 0.40
CA GLN A 129 16.90 0.63 -0.11
C GLN A 129 15.52 0.98 0.47
N VAL A 130 14.59 0.02 0.51
CA VAL A 130 13.28 0.24 1.13
C VAL A 130 13.40 0.42 2.64
N ALA A 131 14.27 -0.33 3.33
CA ALA A 131 14.45 -0.18 4.77
C ALA A 131 14.96 1.23 5.15
N GLU A 132 15.88 1.79 4.37
CA GLU A 132 16.35 3.16 4.53
C GLU A 132 15.22 4.19 4.29
N ALA A 133 14.44 4.00 3.23
CA ALA A 133 13.31 4.87 2.92
C ALA A 133 12.24 4.87 4.01
N VAL A 134 11.92 3.71 4.59
CA VAL A 134 10.95 3.61 5.69
C VAL A 134 11.43 4.39 6.92
N ARG A 135 12.72 4.28 7.28
CA ARG A 135 13.28 5.05 8.40
C ARG A 135 13.22 6.56 8.13
N HIS A 136 13.49 6.99 6.90
CA HIS A 136 13.32 8.39 6.50
C HIS A 136 11.87 8.86 6.60
N ALA A 137 10.91 8.09 6.08
CA ALA A 137 9.49 8.43 6.17
C ALA A 137 8.98 8.44 7.62
N MET A 138 9.46 7.55 8.48
CA MET A 138 9.17 7.61 9.93
C MET A 138 9.69 8.90 10.56
N ALA A 139 10.91 9.32 10.23
CA ALA A 139 11.48 10.57 10.72
C ALA A 139 10.69 11.79 10.22
N GLU A 140 10.29 11.83 8.95
CA GLU A 140 9.42 12.90 8.42
C GLU A 140 8.05 12.93 9.11
N ALA A 141 7.50 11.75 9.46
CA ALA A 141 6.25 11.63 10.20
C ALA A 141 6.35 12.07 11.67
N GLY A 142 7.56 12.26 12.22
CA GLY A 142 7.75 12.43 13.67
C GLY A 142 7.34 11.20 14.47
N ILE A 143 7.62 10.00 13.94
CA ILE A 143 7.39 8.72 14.60
C ILE A 143 8.73 8.12 15.02
N HIS A 144 9.02 8.13 16.32
CA HIS A 144 10.31 7.68 16.86
C HIS A 144 10.35 6.21 17.26
N ARG A 145 9.19 5.57 17.47
CA ARG A 145 9.08 4.17 17.89
C ARG A 145 8.40 3.35 16.80
N PRO A 146 8.96 2.22 16.37
CA PRO A 146 8.32 1.35 15.37
C PRO A 146 6.92 0.84 15.79
N GLN A 147 6.63 0.77 17.08
CA GLN A 147 5.33 0.33 17.60
C GLN A 147 4.21 1.34 17.34
N ASP A 148 4.56 2.60 17.08
CA ASP A 148 3.61 3.66 16.75
C ASP A 148 3.30 3.70 15.24
N VAL A 149 3.99 2.89 14.43
CA VAL A 149 3.67 2.68 13.01
C VAL A 149 2.59 1.62 12.88
N HIS A 150 1.51 1.93 12.16
CA HIS A 150 0.39 1.00 11.96
C HIS A 150 0.25 0.53 10.50
N PHE A 151 0.81 1.25 9.53
CA PHE A 151 0.77 0.84 8.14
C PHE A 151 1.90 1.47 7.35
N VAL A 152 2.59 0.69 6.53
CA VAL A 152 3.63 1.18 5.62
C VAL A 152 3.26 0.76 4.21
N GLN A 153 2.82 1.72 3.41
CA GLN A 153 2.49 1.51 2.01
C GLN A 153 3.73 1.74 1.15
N VAL A 154 4.03 0.80 0.26
CA VAL A 154 5.09 0.93 -0.73
C VAL A 154 4.53 0.68 -2.12
N LYS A 155 4.79 1.61 -3.05
CA LYS A 155 4.73 1.34 -4.48
C LYS A 155 6.10 0.87 -4.95
N CYS A 156 6.17 -0.27 -5.63
CA CYS A 156 7.44 -0.87 -6.06
C CYS A 156 7.42 -1.24 -7.56
N PRO A 157 8.58 -1.40 -8.22
CA PRO A 157 8.65 -1.68 -9.65
C PRO A 157 8.32 -3.15 -9.97
N LEU A 158 8.39 -3.51 -11.25
CA LEU A 158 8.34 -4.89 -11.76
C LEU A 158 9.26 -5.08 -12.97
N LEU A 159 9.45 -6.32 -13.40
CA LEU A 159 10.15 -6.65 -14.64
C LEU A 159 9.19 -6.77 -15.82
N THR A 160 9.61 -6.19 -16.93
CA THR A 160 9.08 -6.46 -18.28
C THR A 160 10.14 -7.21 -19.08
N MET A 161 9.77 -7.81 -20.21
CA MET A 161 10.76 -8.46 -21.07
C MET A 161 11.84 -7.48 -21.58
N ALA A 162 11.49 -6.20 -21.77
CA ALA A 162 12.46 -5.16 -22.12
C ALA A 162 13.47 -4.94 -20.97
N ARG A 163 12.99 -4.80 -19.73
CA ARG A 163 13.85 -4.64 -18.54
C ARG A 163 14.76 -5.85 -18.30
N VAL A 164 14.27 -7.05 -18.55
CA VAL A 164 15.08 -8.29 -18.50
C VAL A 164 16.17 -8.27 -19.58
N ALA A 165 15.84 -7.87 -20.81
CA ALA A 165 16.80 -7.75 -21.89
C ALA A 165 17.86 -6.66 -21.61
N GLU A 166 17.47 -5.55 -20.99
CA GLU A 166 18.38 -4.48 -20.56
C GLU A 166 19.40 -4.97 -19.52
N ALA A 167 18.97 -5.72 -18.50
CA ALA A 167 19.87 -6.34 -17.52
C ALA A 167 20.86 -7.29 -18.22
N LYS A 168 20.34 -8.15 -19.10
CA LYS A 168 21.17 -9.09 -19.86
C LYS A 168 22.19 -8.38 -20.75
N ALA A 169 21.82 -7.24 -21.36
CA ALA A 169 22.74 -6.44 -22.16
C ALA A 169 23.90 -5.84 -21.34
N ARG A 170 23.72 -5.65 -20.02
CA ARG A 170 24.78 -5.28 -19.07
C ARG A 170 25.56 -6.48 -18.53
N GLY A 171 25.22 -7.71 -18.93
CA GLY A 171 25.82 -8.93 -18.39
C GLY A 171 25.30 -9.32 -17.01
N ALA A 172 24.14 -8.80 -16.60
CA ALA A 172 23.49 -9.12 -15.33
C ALA A 172 22.25 -10.02 -15.53
N ASP A 173 21.98 -10.87 -14.54
CA ASP A 173 20.78 -11.69 -14.49
C ASP A 173 19.74 -11.10 -13.54
N THR A 174 18.47 -11.13 -13.92
CA THR A 174 17.35 -10.76 -13.04
C THR A 174 16.96 -11.93 -12.13
N ALA A 175 16.28 -11.64 -11.02
CA ALA A 175 15.80 -12.68 -10.08
C ALA A 175 14.77 -13.65 -10.71
N THR A 176 14.11 -13.23 -11.79
CA THR A 176 13.25 -14.07 -12.62
C THR A 176 13.13 -13.47 -14.02
N SER A 177 12.72 -14.29 -15.00
CA SER A 177 12.29 -13.83 -16.34
C SER A 177 10.77 -13.81 -16.51
N ASP A 178 10.01 -14.26 -15.50
CA ASP A 178 8.55 -14.20 -15.50
C ASP A 178 8.08 -12.84 -14.95
N THR A 179 7.37 -12.08 -15.78
CA THR A 179 6.95 -10.71 -15.46
C THR A 179 5.94 -10.67 -14.31
N LEU A 180 5.02 -11.64 -14.22
CA LEU A 180 4.05 -11.71 -13.13
C LEU A 180 4.72 -12.13 -11.83
N LYS A 181 5.63 -13.11 -11.87
CA LYS A 181 6.41 -13.54 -10.70
C LYS A 181 7.30 -12.41 -10.18
N SER A 182 7.84 -11.56 -11.06
CA SER A 182 8.65 -10.41 -10.66
C SER A 182 7.89 -9.42 -9.77
N MET A 183 6.57 -9.29 -9.95
CA MET A 183 5.74 -8.45 -9.09
C MET A 183 5.75 -8.98 -7.64
N GLY A 184 5.65 -10.31 -7.47
CA GLY A 184 5.71 -10.95 -6.15
C GLY A 184 7.08 -10.79 -5.49
N LEU A 185 8.16 -10.97 -6.26
CA LEU A 185 9.53 -10.75 -5.77
C LEU A 185 9.75 -9.30 -5.33
N SER A 186 9.30 -8.33 -6.13
CA SER A 186 9.41 -6.91 -5.79
C SER A 186 8.61 -6.54 -4.54
N ARG A 187 7.37 -7.04 -4.41
CA ARG A 187 6.54 -6.85 -3.20
C ARG A 187 7.21 -7.48 -1.98
N GLY A 188 7.69 -8.72 -2.11
CA GLY A 188 8.32 -9.47 -1.03
C GLY A 188 9.60 -8.82 -0.51
N ALA A 189 10.50 -8.41 -1.41
CA ALA A 189 11.71 -7.69 -1.03
C ALA A 189 11.39 -6.34 -0.38
N SER A 190 10.42 -5.60 -0.91
CA SER A 190 9.96 -4.35 -0.28
C SER A 190 9.39 -4.58 1.12
N ALA A 191 8.59 -5.64 1.29
CA ALA A 191 7.98 -5.99 2.59
C ALA A 191 9.02 -6.41 3.63
N LEU A 192 10.06 -7.16 3.23
CA LEU A 192 11.19 -7.46 4.10
C LEU A 192 12.02 -6.21 4.44
N GLY A 193 12.11 -5.24 3.53
CA GLY A 193 12.70 -3.92 3.82
C GLY A 193 11.92 -3.18 4.92
N ILE A 194 10.59 -3.23 4.87
CA ILE A 194 9.72 -2.69 5.95
C ILE A 194 9.96 -3.45 7.26
N ALA A 195 9.96 -4.79 7.22
CA ALA A 195 10.19 -5.63 8.40
C ALA A 195 11.54 -5.30 9.06
N LEU A 196 12.59 -5.13 8.26
CA LEU A 196 13.92 -4.74 8.72
C LEU A 196 13.94 -3.33 9.33
N ALA A 197 13.25 -2.37 8.71
CA ALA A 197 13.19 -1.00 9.22
C ALA A 197 12.46 -0.90 10.57
N LEU A 198 11.42 -1.72 10.76
CA LEU A 198 10.60 -1.74 11.97
C LEU A 198 11.12 -2.69 13.06
N GLY A 199 12.21 -3.42 12.79
CA GLY A 199 12.78 -4.40 13.72
C GLY A 199 11.91 -5.63 13.93
N GLU A 200 11.09 -6.00 12.94
CA GLU A 200 10.29 -7.24 12.96
C GLU A 200 11.10 -8.46 12.53
N VAL A 201 12.10 -8.23 11.68
CA VAL A 201 13.03 -9.26 11.20
C VAL A 201 14.45 -8.72 11.28
N GLU A 202 15.34 -9.50 11.88
CA GLU A 202 16.77 -9.19 11.99
C GLU A 202 17.47 -9.30 10.62
N GLU A 203 18.40 -8.39 10.32
CA GLU A 203 19.11 -8.41 9.02
C GLU A 203 19.87 -9.73 8.79
N ALA A 204 20.36 -10.36 9.86
CA ALA A 204 21.05 -11.63 9.78
C ALA A 204 20.18 -12.80 9.27
N ALA A 205 18.85 -12.67 9.32
CA ALA A 205 17.91 -13.65 8.77
C ALA A 205 17.60 -13.38 7.27
N LEU A 206 18.10 -12.28 6.70
CA LEU A 206 17.77 -11.84 5.35
C LEU A 206 18.90 -12.13 4.36
N SER A 207 18.51 -12.64 3.19
CA SER A 207 19.37 -12.90 2.05
C SER A 207 18.52 -13.01 0.79
N ASP A 208 19.12 -12.98 -0.40
CA ASP A 208 18.37 -13.18 -1.65
C ASP A 208 17.60 -14.52 -1.66
N ALA A 209 18.13 -15.54 -0.99
CA ALA A 209 17.55 -16.89 -0.98
C ALA A 209 16.25 -17.01 -0.16
N VAL A 210 16.00 -16.10 0.80
CA VAL A 210 14.77 -16.15 1.61
C VAL A 210 13.60 -15.39 0.98
N ILE A 211 13.88 -14.49 0.04
CA ILE A 211 12.86 -13.63 -0.59
C ILE A 211 11.90 -14.50 -1.41
N CYS A 212 10.61 -14.40 -1.06
CA CYS A 212 9.50 -15.21 -1.55
C CYS A 212 9.65 -16.73 -1.32
N ALA A 213 10.51 -17.13 -0.40
CA ALA A 213 10.79 -18.53 -0.07
C ALA A 213 10.51 -18.86 1.40
N ASP A 214 11.13 -18.13 2.35
CA ASP A 214 10.86 -18.30 3.79
C ASP A 214 9.76 -17.35 4.25
N LEU A 215 8.55 -17.89 4.31
CA LEU A 215 7.33 -17.13 4.60
C LEU A 215 7.09 -16.97 6.11
N SER A 216 7.96 -17.54 6.95
CA SER A 216 7.94 -17.24 8.39
C SER A 216 8.43 -15.82 8.67
N LEU A 217 9.19 -15.24 7.75
CA LEU A 217 9.66 -13.86 7.82
C LEU A 217 8.60 -12.94 7.20
N TYR A 218 8.00 -12.06 7.98
CA TYR A 218 7.04 -11.09 7.45
C TYR A 218 6.97 -9.83 8.31
N SER A 219 6.42 -8.77 7.72
CA SER A 219 5.98 -7.58 8.46
C SER A 219 4.47 -7.64 8.71
N GLY A 220 4.05 -7.30 9.93
CA GLY A 220 2.63 -7.14 10.28
C GLY A 220 2.05 -5.79 9.83
N ARG A 221 2.87 -4.91 9.24
CA ARG A 221 2.50 -3.53 8.88
C ARG A 221 2.78 -3.18 7.41
N ALA A 222 3.44 -4.07 6.67
CA ALA A 222 3.77 -3.85 5.27
C ALA A 222 2.56 -4.00 4.34
N SER A 223 2.44 -3.06 3.40
CA SER A 223 1.56 -3.17 2.25
C SER A 223 2.30 -2.73 0.99
N CYS A 224 2.68 -3.70 0.16
CA CYS A 224 3.47 -3.46 -1.05
C CYS A 224 2.60 -3.69 -2.29
N SER A 225 2.61 -2.73 -3.23
CA SER A 225 1.92 -2.83 -4.50
C SER A 225 2.91 -2.60 -5.65
N SER A 226 3.02 -3.58 -6.53
CA SER A 226 3.93 -3.51 -7.67
C SER A 226 3.27 -2.85 -8.88
N GLY A 227 4.02 -2.15 -9.71
CA GLY A 227 3.54 -1.46 -10.91
C GLY A 227 4.60 -1.29 -11.97
N ILE A 228 4.16 -1.13 -13.22
CA ILE A 228 5.03 -0.91 -14.38
C ILE A 228 5.47 0.55 -14.49
N GLU A 229 4.68 1.46 -13.93
CA GLU A 229 4.74 2.91 -14.07
C GLU A 229 5.90 3.61 -13.34
N LEU A 230 6.75 2.87 -12.61
CA LEU A 230 7.90 3.41 -11.86
C LEU A 230 9.09 2.42 -11.84
N MET A 231 10.29 2.95 -11.56
CA MET A 231 11.52 2.17 -11.34
C MET A 231 12.12 2.33 -9.93
N GLY A 232 11.84 3.43 -9.22
CA GLY A 232 12.11 3.55 -7.78
C GLY A 232 10.97 3.01 -6.91
N HIS A 233 10.88 3.54 -5.69
CA HIS A 233 9.81 3.26 -4.75
C HIS A 233 9.21 4.55 -4.22
N GLU A 234 7.92 4.49 -3.92
CA GLU A 234 7.24 5.51 -3.14
C GLU A 234 6.79 4.89 -1.83
N VAL A 235 7.23 5.46 -0.72
CA VAL A 235 7.04 4.90 0.62
C VAL A 235 6.22 5.89 1.43
N VAL A 236 5.13 5.43 2.02
CA VAL A 236 4.27 6.22 2.91
C VAL A 236 4.07 5.47 4.22
N VAL A 237 4.48 6.09 5.31
CA VAL A 237 4.35 5.59 6.68
C VAL A 237 3.16 6.28 7.34
N LEU A 238 2.26 5.47 7.89
CA LEU A 238 1.09 5.90 8.66
C LEU A 238 1.20 5.36 10.09
N GLY A 239 1.01 6.23 11.06
CA GLY A 239 1.08 5.85 12.47
C GLY A 239 0.46 6.87 13.41
N MET A 240 0.71 6.72 14.70
CA MET A 240 0.26 7.64 15.74
C MET A 240 1.45 8.44 16.27
N SER A 241 1.36 9.76 16.38
CA SER A 241 2.44 10.57 16.95
C SER A 241 1.90 11.61 17.93
N PRO A 242 2.57 11.80 19.08
CA PRO A 242 2.25 12.90 20.01
C PRO A 242 2.55 14.29 19.42
N ASP A 243 3.35 14.37 18.36
CA ASP A 243 3.72 15.62 17.69
C ASP A 243 2.69 16.03 16.61
N TRP A 244 1.65 15.22 16.44
CA TRP A 244 0.51 15.50 15.57
C TRP A 244 -0.76 15.71 16.40
N SER A 245 -1.68 16.50 15.87
CA SER A 245 -3.02 16.71 16.44
C SER A 245 -4.12 16.32 15.47
N GLY A 246 -5.34 16.26 16.01
CA GLY A 246 -6.55 16.20 15.20
C GLY A 246 -7.38 14.97 15.48
N PRO A 247 -8.50 14.85 14.76
CA PRO A 247 -9.51 13.86 15.08
C PRO A 247 -9.14 12.47 14.55
N LEU A 248 -8.20 12.33 13.62
CA LEU A 248 -7.92 11.05 13.00
C LEU A 248 -6.99 10.19 13.85
N ALA A 249 -7.30 8.90 13.93
CA ALA A 249 -6.45 7.87 14.50
C ALA A 249 -6.40 6.66 13.56
N ILE A 250 -5.30 5.92 13.63
CA ILE A 250 -5.09 4.68 12.89
C ILE A 250 -4.81 3.54 13.86
N ASP A 251 -5.30 2.35 13.52
CA ASP A 251 -4.92 1.10 14.15
C ASP A 251 -4.88 -0.01 13.10
N HIS A 252 -4.24 -1.14 13.41
CA HIS A 252 -4.08 -2.26 12.48
C HIS A 252 -4.26 -3.61 13.16
N GLY A 253 -4.40 -4.63 12.32
CA GLY A 253 -4.32 -6.04 12.68
C GLY A 253 -3.75 -6.83 11.51
N VAL A 254 -3.48 -8.12 11.73
CA VAL A 254 -3.00 -9.02 10.69
C VAL A 254 -4.04 -10.11 10.49
N MET A 255 -4.66 -10.14 9.32
CA MET A 255 -5.60 -11.19 8.91
C MET A 255 -4.81 -12.50 8.78
N ALA A 256 -5.26 -13.55 9.48
CA ALA A 256 -4.61 -14.85 9.42
C ALA A 256 -4.85 -15.58 8.09
N ASP A 257 -6.01 -15.33 7.47
CA ASP A 257 -6.38 -15.84 6.15
C ASP A 257 -7.33 -14.86 5.44
N ALA A 258 -7.66 -15.15 4.18
CA ALA A 258 -8.48 -14.28 3.33
C ALA A 258 -9.93 -14.05 3.82
N ILE A 259 -10.40 -14.75 4.85
CA ILE A 259 -11.75 -14.55 5.45
C ILE A 259 -11.69 -14.10 6.90
N ASP A 260 -10.49 -13.85 7.43
CA ASP A 260 -10.30 -13.44 8.82
C ASP A 260 -10.57 -11.94 9.02
N VAL A 261 -11.83 -11.61 9.28
CA VAL A 261 -12.26 -10.23 9.56
C VAL A 261 -12.07 -9.83 11.03
N ALA A 262 -11.69 -10.76 11.92
CA ALA A 262 -11.64 -10.50 13.36
C ALA A 262 -10.55 -9.47 13.75
N PRO A 263 -9.34 -9.47 13.16
CA PRO A 263 -8.33 -8.45 13.43
C PRO A 263 -8.79 -7.03 13.06
N VAL A 264 -9.51 -6.87 11.95
CA VAL A 264 -10.06 -5.59 11.52
C VAL A 264 -11.15 -5.11 12.49
N ARG A 265 -12.05 -6.00 12.88
CA ARG A 265 -13.05 -5.71 13.93
C ARG A 265 -12.38 -5.30 15.24
N ALA A 266 -11.31 -5.98 15.64
CA ALA A 266 -10.58 -5.66 16.86
C ALA A 266 -9.91 -4.28 16.79
N ALA A 267 -9.31 -3.90 15.65
CA ALA A 267 -8.74 -2.57 15.43
C ALA A 267 -9.82 -1.48 15.50
N LEU A 268 -10.98 -1.67 14.85
CA LEU A 268 -12.13 -0.76 14.98
C LEU A 268 -12.61 -0.64 16.44
N GLY A 269 -12.64 -1.75 17.18
CA GLY A 269 -13.00 -1.79 18.60
C GLY A 269 -12.08 -0.97 19.49
N ARG A 270 -10.75 -1.11 19.30
CA ARG A 270 -9.75 -0.31 20.05
C ARG A 270 -9.86 1.19 19.77
N LEU A 271 -10.31 1.56 18.58
CA LEU A 271 -10.57 2.96 18.21
C LEU A 271 -11.99 3.44 18.54
N GLY A 272 -12.85 2.59 19.12
CA GLY A 272 -14.23 2.95 19.46
C GLY A 272 -15.12 3.23 18.23
N ALA A 273 -14.81 2.61 17.10
CA ALA A 273 -15.42 2.86 15.79
C ALA A 273 -16.15 1.63 15.22
N LEU A 274 -16.62 0.72 16.07
CA LEU A 274 -17.46 -0.40 15.67
C LEU A 274 -18.87 0.03 15.24
N GLU A 275 -19.32 1.19 15.73
CA GLU A 275 -20.64 1.76 15.48
C GLU A 275 -20.49 3.17 14.89
N GLY A 276 -21.42 3.53 14.00
CA GLY A 276 -21.49 4.85 13.36
C GLY A 276 -20.61 5.01 12.12
N ASP A 277 -20.81 6.13 11.42
CA ASP A 277 -20.07 6.48 10.20
C ASP A 277 -18.76 7.21 10.53
N ARG A 278 -17.84 6.46 11.14
CA ARG A 278 -16.53 6.98 11.62
C ARG A 278 -15.35 6.50 10.79
N LEU A 279 -15.55 5.51 9.92
CA LEU A 279 -14.52 4.91 9.09
C LEU A 279 -14.15 5.84 7.92
N VAL A 280 -12.93 6.36 7.95
CA VAL A 280 -12.39 7.21 6.89
C VAL A 280 -11.73 6.36 5.80
N ALA A 281 -10.92 5.38 6.19
CA ALA A 281 -10.27 4.47 5.26
C ALA A 281 -10.09 3.09 5.87
N LEU A 282 -10.21 2.05 5.04
CA LEU A 282 -9.77 0.69 5.34
C LEU A 282 -8.74 0.30 4.27
N LEU A 283 -7.58 -0.16 4.71
CA LEU A 283 -6.44 -0.54 3.87
C LEU A 283 -6.09 -1.99 4.19
N ALA A 284 -6.04 -2.89 3.22
CA ALA A 284 -5.75 -4.30 3.46
C ALA A 284 -4.91 -4.96 2.36
N LYS A 285 -4.12 -5.94 2.78
CA LYS A 285 -3.48 -6.91 1.90
C LYS A 285 -4.31 -8.19 1.78
N ALA A 286 -4.22 -8.81 0.62
CA ALA A 286 -4.90 -10.06 0.29
C ALA A 286 -3.99 -10.97 -0.53
N GLU A 287 -3.97 -12.26 -0.24
CA GLU A 287 -3.30 -13.23 -1.11
C GLU A 287 -4.00 -14.59 -1.14
N ALA A 288 -3.69 -15.36 -2.19
CA ALA A 288 -4.05 -16.76 -2.24
C ALA A 288 -3.02 -17.56 -1.42
N SER A 289 -3.47 -18.31 -0.41
CA SER A 289 -2.59 -19.16 0.39
C SER A 289 -1.85 -20.16 -0.49
N ARG A 290 -0.54 -20.34 -0.27
CA ARG A 290 0.28 -21.27 -1.06
C ARG A 290 -0.02 -22.73 -0.78
N SER A 291 -0.67 -23.03 0.34
CA SER A 291 -1.20 -24.37 0.62
C SER A 291 -2.30 -24.81 -0.34
N GLY A 292 -2.94 -23.87 -1.06
CA GLY A 292 -4.14 -24.15 -1.87
C GLY A 292 -5.41 -24.30 -1.04
N LEU A 293 -5.35 -24.02 0.27
CA LEU A 293 -6.42 -24.26 1.24
C LEU A 293 -6.72 -23.00 2.08
N ILE A 294 -8.02 -22.69 2.27
CA ILE A 294 -8.47 -21.77 3.32
C ILE A 294 -9.19 -22.59 4.39
N ARG A 295 -8.65 -22.61 5.61
CA ARG A 295 -9.20 -23.37 6.76
C ARG A 295 -9.50 -24.85 6.45
N GLY A 296 -8.65 -25.48 5.66
CA GLY A 296 -8.78 -26.89 5.24
C GLY A 296 -9.63 -27.12 3.99
N TYR A 297 -10.26 -26.08 3.43
CA TYR A 297 -11.05 -26.18 2.20
C TYR A 297 -10.21 -25.78 0.99
N ARG A 298 -10.16 -26.64 -0.03
CA ARG A 298 -9.46 -26.37 -1.29
C ARG A 298 -10.06 -25.18 -2.02
N HIS A 299 -9.20 -24.28 -2.51
CA HIS A 299 -9.55 -23.22 -3.45
C HIS A 299 -8.84 -23.40 -4.80
N THR A 300 -9.27 -22.68 -5.84
CA THR A 300 -8.68 -22.76 -7.19
C THR A 300 -7.79 -21.58 -7.56
N MET A 301 -7.61 -20.60 -6.66
CA MET A 301 -6.94 -19.33 -7.00
C MET A 301 -5.52 -19.47 -7.58
N LEU A 302 -4.81 -20.56 -7.28
CA LEU A 302 -3.45 -20.83 -7.79
C LEU A 302 -3.42 -21.74 -9.03
N ASP A 303 -4.52 -22.45 -9.30
CA ASP A 303 -4.65 -23.39 -10.43
C ASP A 303 -5.47 -22.79 -11.57
N ASP A 304 -6.04 -21.61 -11.37
CA ASP A 304 -6.83 -20.88 -12.35
C ASP A 304 -5.90 -20.20 -13.37
N SER A 305 -5.97 -20.68 -14.62
CA SER A 305 -5.16 -20.17 -15.72
C SER A 305 -5.78 -18.95 -16.41
N ASP A 306 -7.04 -18.63 -16.11
CA ASP A 306 -7.78 -17.52 -16.72
C ASP A 306 -7.69 -16.26 -15.84
N ILE A 307 -7.84 -16.44 -14.53
CA ILE A 307 -7.84 -15.36 -13.54
C ILE A 307 -6.67 -15.52 -12.59
N SER A 308 -5.70 -14.59 -12.69
CA SER A 308 -4.56 -14.55 -11.78
C SER A 308 -4.98 -14.54 -10.31
N SER A 309 -4.24 -15.29 -9.48
CA SER A 309 -4.49 -15.45 -8.04
C SER A 309 -4.71 -14.15 -7.27
N THR A 310 -3.99 -13.08 -7.60
CA THR A 310 -4.15 -11.78 -6.93
C THR A 310 -5.49 -11.11 -7.22
N ARG A 311 -6.10 -11.38 -8.38
CA ARG A 311 -7.43 -10.89 -8.74
C ARG A 311 -8.51 -11.59 -7.89
N HIS A 312 -8.42 -12.91 -7.76
CA HIS A 312 -9.26 -13.70 -6.87
C HIS A 312 -9.16 -13.21 -5.42
N ALA A 313 -7.93 -13.10 -4.91
CA ALA A 313 -7.69 -12.71 -3.52
C ALA A 313 -8.26 -11.33 -3.20
N ARG A 314 -8.08 -10.34 -4.10
CA ARG A 314 -8.67 -9.01 -3.93
C ARG A 314 -10.19 -9.05 -3.87
N ALA A 315 -10.84 -9.73 -4.82
CA ALA A 315 -12.30 -9.83 -4.85
C ALA A 315 -12.84 -10.46 -3.55
N TYR A 316 -12.19 -11.54 -3.10
CA TYR A 316 -12.63 -12.32 -1.96
C TYR A 316 -12.47 -11.56 -0.63
N VAL A 317 -11.29 -10.98 -0.38
CA VAL A 317 -11.02 -10.17 0.81
C VAL A 317 -11.85 -8.89 0.80
N ALA A 318 -12.01 -8.22 -0.35
CA ALA A 318 -12.87 -7.04 -0.45
C ALA A 318 -14.31 -7.38 -0.10
N GLY A 319 -14.84 -8.52 -0.56
CA GLY A 319 -16.16 -9.00 -0.17
C GLY A 319 -16.29 -9.25 1.33
N ALA A 320 -15.31 -9.91 1.95
CA ALA A 320 -15.31 -10.19 3.39
C ALA A 320 -15.27 -8.89 4.23
N LEU A 321 -14.40 -7.95 3.86
CA LEU A 321 -14.22 -6.70 4.60
C LEU A 321 -15.37 -5.71 4.34
N ALA A 322 -15.87 -5.61 3.11
CA ALA A 322 -17.06 -4.81 2.81
C ALA A 322 -18.29 -5.34 3.56
N GLY A 323 -18.41 -6.66 3.73
CA GLY A 323 -19.42 -7.27 4.59
C GLY A 323 -19.30 -6.91 6.07
N LEU A 324 -18.09 -6.59 6.55
CA LEU A 324 -17.85 -6.09 7.91
C LEU A 324 -18.20 -4.60 8.05
N VAL A 325 -17.76 -3.75 7.10
CA VAL A 325 -17.83 -2.29 7.25
C VAL A 325 -18.99 -1.62 6.49
N GLY A 326 -19.72 -2.35 5.66
CA GLY A 326 -20.88 -1.85 4.91
C GLY A 326 -20.53 -0.89 3.76
N LEU A 327 -19.28 -0.86 3.30
CA LEU A 327 -18.79 0.09 2.29
C LEU A 327 -17.87 -0.61 1.26
N PRO A 328 -18.04 -0.35 -0.05
CA PRO A 328 -17.20 -0.92 -1.10
C PRO A 328 -15.95 -0.08 -1.45
N GLU A 329 -15.89 1.18 -1.05
CA GLU A 329 -14.72 2.06 -1.22
C GLU A 329 -13.66 1.76 -0.15
N ILE A 330 -13.07 0.58 -0.25
CA ILE A 330 -11.99 0.11 0.62
C ILE A 330 -10.77 -0.24 -0.23
N TYR A 331 -9.58 0.00 0.30
CA TYR A 331 -8.34 -0.27 -0.41
C TYR A 331 -7.90 -1.71 -0.13
N VAL A 332 -8.10 -2.61 -1.08
CA VAL A 332 -7.57 -3.99 -1.01
C VAL A 332 -6.54 -4.21 -2.10
N SER A 333 -5.33 -4.61 -1.71
CA SER A 333 -4.20 -4.86 -2.61
C SER A 333 -3.78 -6.32 -2.58
N GLY A 334 -3.60 -6.92 -3.76
CA GLY A 334 -3.30 -8.34 -3.93
C GLY A 334 -1.80 -8.66 -3.84
N GLY A 335 -1.48 -9.91 -3.46
CA GLY A 335 -0.12 -10.42 -3.28
C GLY A 335 0.49 -9.92 -1.99
N ALA A 336 0.57 -10.78 -0.97
CA ALA A 336 0.97 -10.44 0.39
C ALA A 336 2.27 -11.16 0.77
N GLU A 337 3.19 -11.34 -0.19
CA GLU A 337 4.48 -11.97 0.06
C GLU A 337 5.23 -11.20 1.17
N HIS A 338 5.54 -11.88 2.28
CA HIS A 338 6.13 -11.32 3.51
C HIS A 338 5.33 -10.17 4.16
N GLN A 339 4.04 -10.08 3.88
CA GLN A 339 3.11 -9.10 4.44
C GLN A 339 2.06 -9.87 5.23
N GLY A 340 2.34 -10.16 6.51
CA GLY A 340 1.55 -11.12 7.29
C GLY A 340 1.90 -12.59 7.00
N PRO A 341 1.16 -13.54 7.59
CA PRO A 341 1.36 -14.98 7.35
C PRO A 341 0.93 -15.37 5.92
N ASP A 342 1.41 -16.53 5.44
CA ASP A 342 0.97 -17.09 4.15
C ASP A 342 -0.55 -17.27 4.09
N GLY A 343 -1.18 -16.68 3.07
CA GLY A 343 -2.64 -16.64 2.90
C GLY A 343 -3.33 -15.47 3.60
N GLY A 344 -2.61 -14.70 4.41
CA GLY A 344 -3.10 -13.59 5.21
C GLY A 344 -2.71 -12.21 4.66
N GLY A 345 -2.71 -11.22 5.55
CA GLY A 345 -2.33 -9.85 5.21
C GLY A 345 -2.58 -8.81 6.31
N PRO A 346 -1.72 -7.78 6.44
CA PRO A 346 -2.01 -6.60 7.26
C PRO A 346 -3.27 -5.89 6.80
N ALA A 347 -4.04 -5.41 7.76
CA ALA A 347 -5.18 -4.53 7.52
C ALA A 347 -5.19 -3.40 8.56
N ALA A 348 -5.32 -2.16 8.08
CA ALA A 348 -5.38 -0.96 8.90
C ALA A 348 -6.69 -0.20 8.67
N VAL A 349 -7.15 0.47 9.71
CA VAL A 349 -8.33 1.32 9.68
C VAL A 349 -7.97 2.72 10.17
N ILE A 350 -8.40 3.73 9.42
CA ILE A 350 -8.31 5.13 9.81
C ILE A 350 -9.72 5.59 10.17
N VAL A 351 -9.90 6.14 11.37
CA VAL A 351 -11.21 6.57 11.85
C VAL A 351 -11.15 7.99 12.41
N ARG A 352 -12.30 8.64 12.43
CA ARG A 352 -12.52 9.88 13.16
C ARG A 352 -12.83 9.57 14.62
N ARG A 353 -12.00 10.06 15.56
CA ARG A 353 -12.19 10.00 17.02
C ARG A 353 -13.38 10.83 17.51
#